data_AF-A0A352WLQ9-F1
#
_entry.id   AF-A0A352WLQ9-F1
#
_cell.length_a   1.000
_cell.length_b   1.000
_cell.length_c   1.000
_cell.angle_alpha   90.00
_cell.angle_beta   90.00
_cell.angle_gamma   90.00
#
_symmetry.space_group_name_H-M   'P 1'
#
loop_
_entity.id
_entity.type
_entity.pdbx_description
1 polymer ?
#
loop_
_entity_poly.entity_id
_entity_poly.type
_entity_poly.pdbx_seq_one_letter_code
_entity_poly.pdbx_strand_id
1 'polypeptide(L)'
;MKKIKRGAAVILASAMALSLAACGNDDKDDATTQAKATESATSDATTAAPTTEAGTTEAPAPAKADASIDFEDGNFAFTAIKTGADKSNLSVADFAGSKALKAENVEGKNMFVAINVDALLGDNVANLASIQMDIGTESADGQFYSSSGFIYSYTGDDNSEVKGKAWSVYLDTANPKTVTFDVSGAGFVAGKSNYIVISKETDNAGAAQNLYIDNIALLDASGATLAADSAAEFGSPKGFGGGIDRSNLSGLIKTVDFEGFAIKGGAWAQDGLEIPQNILDALVPGTAVEIAYKSETGKIWLVMPDSAAGWMRVGVGDADGSGQQYAYINNSGNTAQITYEQLAAVLGEDKTTWGARMQCESDGAWEVTSVKVGEVAPSYTIAKGAVEFPDFAVKAGAWAQDGKEMPQEIIDALNPGSVVEISYKSDTGNIWLVMPDAAAGWMRVGVGNADGSGQGFAVQDGSKAYITYETIAAICGEDKTTWGARMQCESDGNWEVTGIRVGEASEFKAVNSKVDLGAAVKGGGWAQDGVELSQEAIDALVPGSVISISYKSDNGELWIVMPDAAAGWSRVGVGDWDGSGVTYALYDGNTCQISYEMIAQVCGEDKSTWGNRIQFEASGNWEVTSAAICNVK
;
A
#
# COMPACT_ATOMS: atom_id res chain seq x y z
N MET A 1 -64.42 -7.98 -4.80
CA MET A 1 -65.41 -6.95 -5.18
C MET A 1 -64.81 -6.05 -6.26
N LYS A 2 -65.57 -5.82 -7.35
CA LYS A 2 -65.49 -4.78 -8.43
C LYS A 2 -64.09 -4.39 -8.96
N LYS A 3 -63.61 -4.88 -10.12
CA LYS A 3 -63.91 -4.54 -11.55
C LYS A 3 -63.64 -3.07 -11.91
N ILE A 4 -62.82 -2.78 -12.93
CA ILE A 4 -63.18 -2.33 -14.32
C ILE A 4 -61.84 -2.23 -15.13
N LYS A 5 -61.57 -3.01 -16.22
CA LYS A 5 -61.89 -2.82 -17.68
C LYS A 5 -61.35 -1.50 -18.27
N ARG A 6 -60.83 -1.34 -19.50
CA ARG A 6 -60.49 -2.15 -20.71
C ARG A 6 -60.00 -1.14 -21.80
N GLY A 7 -59.20 -1.58 -22.77
CA GLY A 7 -59.08 -1.00 -24.14
C GLY A 7 -57.72 -1.32 -24.80
N ALA A 8 -57.57 -2.40 -25.60
CA ALA A 8 -57.73 -2.53 -27.09
C ALA A 8 -56.50 -2.01 -27.88
N ALA A 9 -55.62 -2.81 -28.54
CA ALA A 9 -55.75 -3.63 -29.78
C ALA A 9 -56.12 -2.76 -31.02
N VAL A 10 -55.44 -2.70 -32.18
CA VAL A 10 -54.90 -3.66 -33.20
C VAL A 10 -54.08 -2.84 -34.25
N ILE A 11 -53.03 -3.33 -34.95
CA ILE A 11 -52.95 -3.78 -36.38
C ILE A 11 -51.49 -4.24 -36.64
N LEU A 12 -51.17 -5.54 -36.81
CA LEU A 12 -51.16 -6.43 -37.99
C LEU A 12 -50.00 -6.27 -39.01
N ALA A 13 -49.06 -7.23 -38.91
CA ALA A 13 -48.43 -8.07 -39.96
C ALA A 13 -47.58 -7.46 -41.10
N SER A 14 -46.33 -7.95 -41.22
CA SER A 14 -45.83 -8.74 -42.37
C SER A 14 -44.45 -9.35 -42.04
N ALA A 15 -44.39 -10.67 -41.85
CA ALA A 15 -43.67 -11.65 -42.69
C ALA A 15 -42.19 -11.83 -42.27
N MET A 16 -41.90 -12.89 -41.50
CA MET A 16 -41.40 -14.21 -41.94
C MET A 16 -39.88 -14.21 -42.21
N ALA A 17 -39.09 -15.18 -41.82
CA ALA A 17 -39.25 -16.34 -40.95
C ALA A 17 -37.87 -17.04 -40.86
N LEU A 18 -37.61 -17.63 -39.69
CA LEU A 18 -36.88 -18.90 -39.47
C LEU A 18 -35.35 -18.93 -39.74
N SER A 19 -34.52 -19.55 -38.90
CA SER A 19 -34.79 -20.47 -37.78
C SER A 19 -33.49 -20.84 -37.04
N LEU A 20 -33.53 -20.79 -35.69
CA LEU A 20 -33.45 -21.91 -34.72
C LEU A 20 -32.02 -22.39 -34.42
N ALA A 21 -31.49 -22.13 -33.22
CA ALA A 21 -31.72 -22.85 -31.94
C ALA A 21 -31.11 -24.28 -32.01
N ALA A 22 -30.01 -24.60 -31.33
CA ALA A 22 -29.80 -24.69 -29.87
C ALA A 22 -30.67 -25.77 -29.19
N CYS A 23 -30.01 -26.91 -28.90
CA CYS A 23 -30.21 -27.96 -27.88
C CYS A 23 -29.40 -29.16 -28.43
N GLY A 24 -28.32 -29.66 -27.83
CA GLY A 24 -28.17 -30.15 -26.46
C GLY A 24 -28.35 -31.68 -26.47
N ASN A 25 -27.25 -32.46 -26.44
CA ASN A 25 -27.06 -33.63 -25.56
C ASN A 25 -25.73 -34.36 -25.82
N ASP A 26 -25.15 -34.83 -24.71
CA ASP A 26 -24.08 -35.84 -24.60
C ASP A 26 -24.46 -37.18 -25.23
N ASP A 27 -23.49 -37.88 -25.84
CA ASP A 27 -23.05 -39.21 -25.39
C ASP A 27 -21.86 -39.76 -26.20
N LYS A 28 -21.20 -40.73 -25.58
CA LYS A 28 -19.87 -41.31 -25.82
C LYS A 28 -19.71 -42.21 -27.07
N ASP A 29 -18.43 -42.52 -27.27
CA ASP A 29 -17.87 -43.80 -27.75
C ASP A 29 -17.66 -44.03 -29.27
N ASP A 30 -16.38 -43.83 -29.65
CA ASP A 30 -15.43 -44.93 -29.93
C ASP A 30 -14.93 -45.12 -31.38
N ALA A 31 -13.62 -45.34 -31.41
CA ALA A 31 -12.82 -46.14 -32.33
C ALA A 31 -12.60 -45.69 -33.80
N THR A 32 -11.30 -45.47 -34.05
CA THR A 32 -10.42 -46.21 -34.98
C THR A 32 -9.84 -45.52 -36.24
N THR A 33 -8.48 -45.53 -36.24
CA THR A 33 -7.49 -45.80 -37.31
C THR A 33 -7.36 -44.83 -38.50
N GLN A 34 -6.21 -44.14 -38.62
CA GLN A 34 -5.03 -44.46 -39.46
C GLN A 34 -5.31 -44.39 -40.98
N ALA A 35 -4.46 -43.88 -41.87
CA ALA A 35 -3.19 -43.16 -41.82
C ALA A 35 -2.83 -42.77 -43.29
N LYS A 36 -1.89 -41.83 -43.42
CA LYS A 36 -0.84 -41.72 -44.45
C LYS A 36 -1.16 -41.19 -45.87
N ALA A 37 -0.63 -39.98 -46.09
CA ALA A 37 0.31 -39.54 -47.15
C ALA A 37 0.10 -39.97 -48.61
N THR A 38 0.21 -39.04 -49.57
CA THR A 38 1.47 -38.59 -50.22
C THR A 38 1.13 -37.67 -51.41
N GLU A 39 2.03 -36.74 -51.70
CA GLU A 39 2.06 -35.74 -52.78
C GLU A 39 1.82 -36.29 -54.21
N SER A 40 1.31 -35.43 -55.10
CA SER A 40 1.86 -35.22 -56.45
C SER A 40 1.34 -33.92 -57.06
N ALA A 41 2.22 -33.28 -57.84
CA ALA A 41 2.18 -31.89 -58.31
C ALA A 41 1.48 -31.65 -59.66
N THR A 42 1.26 -30.35 -59.96
CA THR A 42 1.10 -29.67 -61.27
C THR A 42 -0.15 -30.03 -62.09
N SER A 43 -0.87 -29.14 -62.79
CA SER A 43 -0.52 -27.89 -63.49
C SER A 43 -1.76 -27.02 -63.83
N ASP A 44 -1.57 -25.69 -63.86
CA ASP A 44 -2.14 -24.65 -64.76
C ASP A 44 -3.64 -24.61 -65.09
N ALA A 45 -4.34 -23.55 -64.67
CA ALA A 45 -4.42 -22.29 -65.45
C ALA A 45 -5.53 -21.35 -64.92
N THR A 46 -5.08 -20.21 -64.38
CA THR A 46 -5.58 -18.83 -64.62
C THR A 46 -7.08 -18.52 -64.48
N THR A 47 -7.43 -17.75 -63.44
CA THR A 47 -7.91 -16.35 -63.49
C THR A 47 -8.78 -16.08 -62.24
N ALA A 48 -8.18 -15.54 -61.18
CA ALA A 48 -8.91 -15.07 -60.01
C ALA A 48 -9.27 -13.58 -60.17
N ALA A 49 -10.56 -13.29 -60.23
CA ALA A 49 -11.15 -11.99 -59.93
C ALA A 49 -11.45 -11.94 -58.41
N PRO A 50 -11.43 -10.74 -57.78
CA PRO A 50 -11.25 -10.62 -56.34
C PRO A 50 -12.55 -10.93 -55.59
N THR A 51 -12.47 -11.77 -54.57
CA THR A 51 -13.48 -11.84 -53.49
C THR A 51 -13.13 -10.81 -52.43
N THR A 52 -14.04 -9.86 -52.27
CA THR A 52 -14.01 -8.74 -51.34
C THR A 52 -14.04 -9.24 -49.89
N GLU A 53 -12.96 -9.03 -49.13
CA GLU A 53 -13.02 -9.04 -47.67
C GLU A 53 -13.73 -7.77 -47.21
N ALA A 54 -14.78 -7.95 -46.41
CA ALA A 54 -15.46 -6.85 -45.74
C ALA A 54 -14.53 -6.29 -44.66
N GLY A 55 -13.86 -5.18 -44.99
CA GLY A 55 -13.10 -4.41 -44.01
C GLY A 55 -14.02 -3.89 -42.91
N THR A 56 -13.69 -4.19 -41.66
CA THR A 56 -14.16 -3.42 -40.51
C THR A 56 -13.56 -2.02 -40.63
N THR A 57 -14.38 -1.05 -41.01
CA THR A 57 -14.03 0.37 -40.95
C THR A 57 -13.81 0.75 -39.49
N GLU A 58 -12.55 0.93 -39.11
CA GLU A 58 -12.17 1.58 -37.86
C GLU A 58 -12.69 3.03 -37.89
N ALA A 59 -13.24 3.51 -36.79
CA ALA A 59 -13.69 4.89 -36.68
C ALA A 59 -12.51 5.84 -36.95
N PRO A 60 -12.72 7.01 -37.60
CA PRO A 60 -11.64 7.97 -37.80
C PRO A 60 -11.00 8.32 -36.45
N ALA A 61 -9.67 8.34 -36.38
CA ALA A 61 -8.95 8.83 -35.22
C ALA A 61 -9.47 10.26 -34.89
N PRO A 62 -9.74 10.58 -33.62
CA PRO A 62 -10.18 11.92 -33.25
C PRO A 62 -9.15 12.95 -33.72
N ALA A 63 -9.61 14.10 -34.21
CA ALA A 63 -8.69 15.19 -34.54
C ALA A 63 -7.91 15.59 -33.29
N LYS A 64 -6.58 15.68 -33.41
CA LYS A 64 -5.68 16.05 -32.30
C LYS A 64 -5.92 17.52 -31.92
N ALA A 65 -6.32 17.76 -30.68
CA ALA A 65 -6.45 19.08 -30.11
C ALA A 65 -5.08 19.62 -29.68
N ASP A 66 -4.98 20.94 -29.52
CA ASP A 66 -3.79 21.55 -28.92
C ASP A 66 -3.68 21.10 -27.47
N ALA A 67 -2.47 20.66 -27.07
CA ALA A 67 -2.22 20.15 -25.73
C ALA A 67 -2.27 21.27 -24.68
N SER A 68 -2.90 20.98 -23.55
CA SER A 68 -2.78 21.76 -22.31
C SER A 68 -1.45 21.48 -21.61
N ILE A 69 -0.94 20.24 -21.72
CA ILE A 69 0.30 19.73 -21.12
C ILE A 69 1.01 18.83 -22.15
N ASP A 70 2.29 19.10 -22.41
CA ASP A 70 3.13 18.38 -23.38
C ASP A 70 4.50 17.93 -22.81
N PHE A 71 4.75 18.16 -21.51
CA PHE A 71 5.98 17.79 -20.79
C PHE A 71 7.30 18.33 -21.36
N GLU A 72 7.27 19.24 -22.33
CA GLU A 72 8.48 19.82 -22.93
C GLU A 72 9.24 20.72 -21.94
N ASP A 73 8.55 21.23 -20.92
CA ASP A 73 9.12 21.97 -19.80
C ASP A 73 9.74 21.07 -18.71
N GLY A 74 9.57 19.75 -18.81
CA GLY A 74 10.06 18.77 -17.84
C GLY A 74 9.25 18.71 -16.54
N ASN A 75 8.15 19.46 -16.42
CA ASN A 75 7.34 19.48 -15.20
C ASN A 75 6.33 18.32 -15.19
N PHE A 76 6.31 17.59 -14.08
CA PHE A 76 5.34 16.51 -13.87
C PHE A 76 4.89 16.41 -12.40
N ALA A 77 5.14 17.44 -11.59
CA ALA A 77 4.85 17.42 -10.15
C ALA A 77 3.36 17.26 -9.84
N PHE A 78 2.46 17.57 -10.78
CA PHE A 78 1.01 17.34 -10.73
C PHE A 78 0.60 15.89 -11.00
N THR A 79 1.56 14.96 -11.01
CA THR A 79 1.36 13.53 -11.24
C THR A 79 1.87 12.72 -10.04
N ALA A 80 1.28 11.54 -9.82
CA ALA A 80 1.70 10.63 -8.76
C ALA A 80 1.36 9.18 -9.10
N ILE A 81 2.05 8.23 -8.47
CA ILE A 81 1.67 6.82 -8.52
C ILE A 81 0.65 6.54 -7.42
N LYS A 82 -0.42 5.84 -7.76
CA LYS A 82 -1.39 5.36 -6.76
C LYS A 82 -0.75 4.23 -5.94
N THR A 83 -0.17 4.58 -4.79
CA THR A 83 0.56 3.66 -3.91
C THR A 83 -0.36 2.58 -3.32
N GLY A 84 0.20 1.40 -3.04
CA GLY A 84 -0.52 0.21 -2.57
C GLY A 84 -0.87 -0.81 -3.66
N ALA A 85 -0.93 -0.38 -4.93
CA ALA A 85 -1.15 -1.26 -6.10
C ALA A 85 -0.08 -1.15 -7.19
N ASP A 86 0.72 -0.08 -7.19
CA ASP A 86 1.78 0.21 -8.17
C ASP A 86 3.03 0.78 -7.45
N LYS A 87 4.21 0.48 -7.98
CA LYS A 87 5.53 0.94 -7.52
C LYS A 87 6.39 1.51 -8.64
N SER A 88 5.78 1.91 -9.75
CA SER A 88 6.47 2.48 -10.90
C SER A 88 7.22 3.76 -10.53
N ASN A 89 8.30 4.07 -11.25
CA ASN A 89 8.98 5.36 -11.12
C ASN A 89 8.47 6.33 -12.18
N LEU A 90 8.21 7.59 -11.80
CA LEU A 90 7.82 8.64 -12.74
C LEU A 90 9.03 9.47 -13.17
N SER A 91 9.08 9.78 -14.46
CA SER A 91 10.11 10.63 -15.07
C SER A 91 9.58 11.25 -16.36
N VAL A 92 10.30 12.22 -16.92
CA VAL A 92 10.06 12.71 -18.29
C VAL A 92 11.12 12.14 -19.21
N ALA A 93 10.71 11.54 -20.32
CA ALA A 93 11.61 10.90 -21.29
C ALA A 93 11.15 11.17 -22.73
N ASP A 94 12.10 11.13 -23.68
CA ASP A 94 11.76 11.24 -25.10
C ASP A 94 11.07 9.96 -25.57
N PHE A 95 9.89 10.10 -26.16
CA PHE A 95 9.12 8.99 -26.73
C PHE A 95 8.40 9.44 -28.00
N ALA A 96 8.53 8.67 -29.08
CA ALA A 96 7.89 8.94 -30.38
C ALA A 96 8.09 10.37 -30.95
N GLY A 97 9.16 11.06 -30.55
CA GLY A 97 9.54 12.38 -31.08
C GLY A 97 9.15 13.59 -30.23
N SER A 98 8.55 13.39 -29.06
CA SER A 98 8.25 14.41 -28.04
C SER A 98 8.70 13.96 -26.66
N LYS A 99 8.72 14.87 -25.68
CA LYS A 99 8.87 14.52 -24.27
C LYS A 99 7.54 14.01 -23.73
N ALA A 100 7.58 12.90 -22.99
CA ALA A 100 6.39 12.28 -22.42
C ALA A 100 6.64 11.94 -20.95
N LEU A 101 5.55 11.90 -20.16
CA LEU A 101 5.58 11.29 -18.85
C LEU A 101 5.78 9.78 -19.01
N LYS A 102 6.91 9.29 -18.50
CA LYS A 102 7.22 7.86 -18.41
C LYS A 102 6.93 7.37 -17.01
N ALA A 103 6.05 6.37 -16.93
CA ALA A 103 5.98 5.48 -15.80
C ALA A 103 6.81 4.22 -16.12
N GLU A 104 7.86 4.00 -15.35
CA GLU A 104 8.76 2.85 -15.49
C GLU A 104 8.26 1.68 -14.67
N ASN A 105 7.93 0.58 -15.33
CA ASN A 105 7.36 -0.59 -14.68
C ASN A 105 8.46 -1.48 -14.09
N VAL A 106 8.79 -1.25 -12.82
CA VAL A 106 9.87 -1.96 -12.13
C VAL A 106 9.49 -3.36 -11.65
N GLU A 107 8.19 -3.66 -11.48
CA GLU A 107 7.72 -4.96 -10.96
C GLU A 107 7.09 -5.88 -12.02
N GLY A 108 6.87 -5.41 -13.25
CA GLY A 108 6.14 -6.15 -14.28
C GLY A 108 4.66 -6.36 -13.95
N LYS A 109 4.06 -5.45 -13.16
CA LYS A 109 2.66 -5.51 -12.71
C LYS A 109 1.82 -4.43 -13.38
N ASN A 110 0.54 -4.40 -13.02
CA ASN A 110 -0.36 -3.31 -13.38
C ASN A 110 0.18 -1.96 -12.89
N MET A 111 -0.07 -0.92 -13.68
CA MET A 111 0.37 0.44 -13.38
C MET A 111 -0.85 1.33 -13.16
N PHE A 112 -0.73 2.33 -12.30
CA PHE A 112 -1.77 3.28 -11.92
C PHE A 112 -1.17 4.69 -11.75
N VAL A 113 -1.14 5.45 -12.85
CA VAL A 113 -0.60 6.80 -12.89
C VAL A 113 -1.72 7.80 -12.71
N ALA A 114 -1.61 8.67 -11.72
CA ALA A 114 -2.60 9.70 -11.42
C ALA A 114 -2.16 11.07 -11.92
N ILE A 115 -3.14 11.86 -12.37
CA ILE A 115 -2.98 13.25 -12.80
C ILE A 115 -4.00 14.08 -12.03
N ASN A 116 -3.53 15.06 -11.25
CA ASN A 116 -4.41 15.95 -10.49
C ASN A 116 -4.96 17.06 -11.41
N VAL A 117 -6.19 16.87 -11.88
CA VAL A 117 -6.85 17.84 -12.78
C VAL A 117 -7.36 19.08 -12.05
N ASP A 118 -7.62 19.00 -10.75
CA ASP A 118 -7.94 20.16 -9.91
C ASP A 118 -6.73 21.09 -9.78
N ALA A 119 -5.55 20.54 -9.49
CA ALA A 119 -4.32 21.32 -9.40
C ALA A 119 -3.98 22.02 -10.72
N LEU A 120 -4.21 21.34 -11.85
CA LEU A 120 -3.96 21.89 -13.18
C LEU A 120 -4.93 23.01 -13.59
N LEU A 121 -6.22 22.91 -13.23
CA LEU A 121 -7.27 23.80 -13.75
C LEU A 121 -7.83 24.78 -12.72
N GLY A 122 -7.64 24.52 -11.42
CA GLY A 122 -8.32 25.23 -10.34
C GLY A 122 -9.84 25.27 -10.54
N ASP A 123 -10.43 26.45 -10.36
CA ASP A 123 -11.88 26.65 -10.54
C ASP A 123 -12.39 26.29 -11.95
N ASN A 124 -11.53 26.29 -12.97
CA ASN A 124 -11.92 25.92 -14.34
C ASN A 124 -12.17 24.41 -14.51
N VAL A 125 -11.85 23.58 -13.51
CA VAL A 125 -12.14 22.14 -13.53
C VAL A 125 -13.64 21.85 -13.71
N ALA A 126 -14.51 22.75 -13.24
CA ALA A 126 -15.96 22.65 -13.42
C ALA A 126 -16.41 22.78 -14.89
N ASN A 127 -15.55 23.30 -15.77
CA ASN A 127 -15.81 23.42 -17.21
C ASN A 127 -15.28 22.22 -18.01
N LEU A 128 -14.53 21.31 -17.38
CA LEU A 128 -13.89 20.18 -18.05
C LEU A 128 -14.95 19.16 -18.50
N ALA A 129 -15.03 18.93 -19.81
CA ALA A 129 -15.99 18.01 -20.42
C ALA A 129 -15.33 16.75 -20.99
N SER A 130 -14.11 16.88 -21.54
CA SER A 130 -13.36 15.73 -22.04
C SER A 130 -11.85 15.93 -21.92
N ILE A 131 -11.12 14.83 -21.92
CA ILE A 131 -9.66 14.81 -21.89
C ILE A 131 -9.19 14.01 -23.08
N GLN A 132 -8.32 14.58 -23.90
CA GLN A 132 -7.61 13.88 -24.96
C GLN A 132 -6.14 13.74 -24.58
N MET A 133 -5.51 12.60 -24.86
CA MET A 133 -4.10 12.39 -24.59
C MET A 133 -3.55 11.29 -25.50
N ASP A 134 -2.24 11.27 -25.69
CA ASP A 134 -1.52 10.19 -26.34
C ASP A 134 -1.03 9.19 -25.29
N ILE A 135 -1.34 7.91 -25.49
CA ILE A 135 -0.88 6.82 -24.62
C ILE A 135 -0.02 5.87 -25.45
N GLY A 136 1.20 5.63 -24.98
CA GLY A 136 2.15 4.71 -25.59
C GLY A 136 2.69 3.68 -24.60
N THR A 137 3.23 2.60 -25.12
CA THR A 137 3.85 1.54 -24.31
C THR A 137 5.14 1.04 -24.93
N GLU A 138 6.09 0.65 -24.11
CA GLU A 138 7.37 0.09 -24.54
C GLU A 138 7.71 -1.12 -23.67
N SER A 139 8.03 -2.26 -24.26
CA SER A 139 8.52 -3.42 -23.51
C SER A 139 10.03 -3.35 -23.31
N ALA A 140 10.50 -3.83 -22.16
CA ALA A 140 11.93 -3.88 -21.84
C ALA A 140 12.75 -4.76 -22.81
N ASP A 141 12.11 -5.68 -23.54
CA ASP A 141 12.77 -6.51 -24.55
C ASP A 141 12.88 -5.83 -25.95
N GLY A 142 12.36 -4.60 -26.09
CA GLY A 142 12.34 -3.83 -27.33
C GLY A 142 11.32 -4.30 -28.38
N GLN A 143 10.49 -5.29 -28.07
CA GLN A 143 9.40 -5.74 -28.94
C GLN A 143 8.09 -5.03 -28.62
N PHE A 144 7.26 -4.84 -29.65
CA PHE A 144 5.91 -4.32 -29.47
C PHE A 144 4.96 -5.43 -29.02
N TYR A 145 4.22 -5.17 -27.94
CA TYR A 145 3.09 -5.98 -27.52
C TYR A 145 1.88 -5.09 -27.28
N SER A 146 0.72 -5.60 -27.70
CA SER A 146 -0.54 -4.90 -27.48
C SER A 146 -0.81 -4.73 -25.99
N SER A 147 -1.22 -3.54 -25.59
CA SER A 147 -1.46 -3.20 -24.19
C SER A 147 -2.79 -2.47 -24.05
N SER A 148 -3.44 -2.63 -22.90
CA SER A 148 -4.68 -1.93 -22.59
C SER A 148 -4.86 -1.65 -21.11
N GLY A 149 -5.79 -0.76 -20.81
CA GLY A 149 -6.19 -0.44 -19.45
C GLY A 149 -7.39 0.49 -19.44
N PHE A 150 -7.53 1.25 -18.37
CA PHE A 150 -8.67 2.13 -18.13
C PHE A 150 -8.22 3.52 -17.72
N ILE A 151 -9.09 4.50 -17.93
CA ILE A 151 -8.94 5.83 -17.34
C ILE A 151 -10.09 5.98 -16.33
N TYR A 152 -9.78 6.18 -15.06
CA TYR A 152 -10.74 6.37 -13.97
C TYR A 152 -10.79 7.86 -13.61
N SER A 153 -11.98 8.36 -13.28
CA SER A 153 -12.12 9.69 -12.69
C SER A 153 -12.44 9.56 -11.21
N TYR A 154 -11.90 10.46 -10.40
CA TYR A 154 -12.17 10.57 -8.97
C TYR A 154 -12.61 12.00 -8.66
N THR A 155 -13.78 12.14 -8.04
CA THR A 155 -14.42 13.45 -7.85
C THR A 155 -14.92 13.66 -6.43
N GLY A 156 -14.88 14.93 -6.00
CA GLY A 156 -15.51 15.42 -4.78
C GLY A 156 -14.79 15.06 -3.47
N ASP A 157 -15.38 15.49 -2.35
CA ASP A 157 -14.83 15.22 -1.01
C ASP A 157 -14.87 13.74 -0.62
N ASP A 158 -15.67 12.93 -1.31
CA ASP A 158 -15.85 11.50 -1.02
C ASP A 158 -14.98 10.59 -1.91
N ASN A 159 -14.12 11.18 -2.75
CA ASN A 159 -13.21 10.45 -3.66
C ASN A 159 -13.94 9.38 -4.49
N SER A 160 -15.13 9.72 -5.00
CA SER A 160 -15.98 8.75 -5.67
C SER A 160 -15.35 8.33 -7.00
N GLU A 161 -15.04 7.05 -7.13
CA GLU A 161 -14.57 6.49 -8.39
C GLU A 161 -15.71 6.45 -9.41
N VAL A 162 -15.52 7.13 -10.52
CA VAL A 162 -16.33 6.99 -11.72
C VAL A 162 -15.52 6.19 -12.72
N LYS A 163 -15.88 4.91 -12.89
CA LYS A 163 -15.19 4.03 -13.84
C LYS A 163 -15.30 4.61 -15.24
N GLY A 164 -14.15 4.97 -15.80
CA GLY A 164 -14.05 5.54 -17.13
C GLY A 164 -13.52 4.56 -18.16
N LYS A 165 -13.28 5.08 -19.36
CA LYS A 165 -13.26 4.30 -20.59
C LYS A 165 -11.99 3.47 -20.75
N ALA A 166 -12.14 2.33 -21.40
CA ALA A 166 -11.02 1.50 -21.79
C ALA A 166 -10.17 2.20 -22.87
N TRP A 167 -8.86 2.06 -22.76
CA TRP A 167 -7.89 2.44 -23.80
C TRP A 167 -7.07 1.22 -24.22
N SER A 168 -6.48 1.30 -25.41
CA SER A 168 -5.62 0.22 -25.93
C SER A 168 -4.71 0.69 -27.05
N VAL A 169 -3.49 0.14 -27.09
CA VAL A 169 -2.55 0.28 -28.20
C VAL A 169 -2.34 -1.12 -28.79
N TYR A 170 -2.87 -1.36 -29.99
CA TYR A 170 -2.85 -2.69 -30.63
C TYR A 170 -1.87 -2.82 -31.80
N LEU A 171 -1.37 -1.71 -32.33
CA LEU A 171 -0.49 -1.68 -33.50
C LEU A 171 0.74 -0.83 -33.18
N ASP A 172 1.92 -1.36 -33.50
CA ASP A 172 3.20 -0.66 -33.35
C ASP A 172 3.22 0.66 -34.14
N THR A 173 2.68 0.64 -35.35
CA THR A 173 2.55 1.83 -36.22
C THR A 173 1.59 2.90 -35.67
N ALA A 174 0.86 2.60 -34.60
CA ALA A 174 -0.07 3.50 -33.91
C ALA A 174 0.30 3.64 -32.42
N ASN A 175 1.59 3.52 -32.10
CA ASN A 175 2.15 3.74 -30.78
C ASN A 175 2.99 5.04 -30.78
N PRO A 176 2.60 6.09 -30.04
CA PRO A 176 1.45 6.18 -29.14
C PRO A 176 0.11 6.34 -29.89
N LYS A 177 -0.98 6.03 -29.19
CA LYS A 177 -2.35 6.20 -29.68
C LYS A 177 -3.04 7.36 -28.96
N THR A 178 -3.65 8.26 -29.72
CA THR A 178 -4.53 9.30 -29.18
C THR A 178 -5.84 8.69 -28.70
N VAL A 179 -6.19 8.96 -27.44
CA VAL A 179 -7.43 8.55 -26.80
C VAL A 179 -8.22 9.76 -26.35
N THR A 180 -9.55 9.67 -26.37
CA THR A 180 -10.44 10.73 -25.88
C THR A 180 -11.39 10.14 -24.85
N PHE A 181 -11.41 10.78 -23.69
CA PHE A 181 -12.14 10.37 -22.52
C PHE A 181 -13.18 11.44 -22.16
N ASP A 182 -14.44 11.08 -22.21
CA ASP A 182 -15.55 11.93 -21.79
C ASP A 182 -15.66 11.91 -20.25
N VAL A 183 -15.54 13.08 -19.64
CA VAL A 183 -15.63 13.29 -18.18
C VAL A 183 -16.80 14.16 -17.78
N SER A 184 -17.66 14.53 -18.72
CA SER A 184 -18.84 15.37 -18.44
C SER A 184 -19.78 14.74 -17.41
N GLY A 185 -19.81 13.41 -17.32
CA GLY A 185 -20.54 12.64 -16.31
C GLY A 185 -19.77 12.36 -15.02
N ALA A 186 -18.50 12.73 -14.90
CA ALA A 186 -17.68 12.48 -13.71
C ALA A 186 -18.08 13.39 -12.53
N GLY A 187 -18.63 14.57 -12.82
CA GLY A 187 -19.07 15.52 -11.81
C GLY A 187 -17.91 16.23 -11.11
N PHE A 188 -16.89 16.66 -11.86
CA PHE A 188 -15.81 17.49 -11.32
C PHE A 188 -16.36 18.82 -10.77
N VAL A 189 -15.89 19.23 -9.59
CA VAL A 189 -16.40 20.40 -8.86
C VAL A 189 -15.24 21.32 -8.50
N ALA A 190 -15.38 22.62 -8.79
CA ALA A 190 -14.41 23.64 -8.40
C ALA A 190 -14.18 23.67 -6.87
N GLY A 191 -12.92 23.80 -6.45
CA GLY A 191 -12.53 23.84 -5.04
C GLY A 191 -12.67 22.51 -4.31
N LYS A 192 -12.65 21.38 -5.03
CA LYS A 192 -12.73 20.01 -4.52
C LYS A 192 -11.63 19.16 -5.13
N SER A 193 -11.26 18.05 -4.49
CA SER A 193 -10.30 17.12 -5.08
C SER A 193 -10.87 16.49 -6.36
N ASN A 194 -10.17 16.69 -7.48
CA ASN A 194 -10.49 16.09 -8.76
C ASN A 194 -9.20 15.56 -9.41
N TYR A 195 -9.15 14.26 -9.67
CA TYR A 195 -8.02 13.66 -10.36
C TYR A 195 -8.48 12.51 -11.25
N ILE A 196 -7.62 12.13 -12.19
CA ILE A 196 -7.81 10.93 -13.01
C ILE A 196 -6.71 9.92 -12.72
N VAL A 197 -6.98 8.65 -12.94
CA VAL A 197 -5.99 7.57 -12.88
C VAL A 197 -5.99 6.83 -14.21
N ILE A 198 -4.85 6.82 -14.88
CA ILE A 198 -4.59 6.03 -16.07
C ILE A 198 -3.97 4.72 -15.61
N SER A 199 -4.67 3.62 -15.83
CA SER A 199 -4.17 2.29 -15.53
C SER A 199 -3.64 1.60 -16.78
N LYS A 200 -2.59 0.79 -16.61
CA LYS A 200 -2.24 -0.30 -17.53
C LYS A 200 -2.54 -1.61 -16.82
N GLU A 201 -3.51 -2.36 -17.31
CA GLU A 201 -4.04 -3.56 -16.61
C GLU A 201 -3.93 -4.85 -17.43
N THR A 202 -3.68 -4.75 -18.73
CA THR A 202 -3.45 -5.92 -19.59
C THR A 202 -2.02 -5.87 -20.11
N ASP A 203 -1.28 -6.93 -19.81
CA ASP A 203 0.08 -7.15 -20.27
C ASP A 203 0.13 -8.42 -21.12
N ASN A 204 0.35 -8.25 -22.43
CA ASN A 204 0.56 -9.37 -23.34
C ASN A 204 2.04 -9.69 -23.55
N ALA A 205 2.95 -8.93 -22.91
CA ALA A 205 4.38 -9.17 -22.95
C ALA A 205 4.80 -10.15 -21.86
N GLY A 206 5.84 -10.95 -22.13
CA GLY A 206 6.54 -11.71 -21.11
C GLY A 206 7.53 -10.87 -20.28
N ALA A 207 7.75 -9.62 -20.67
CA ALA A 207 8.66 -8.67 -20.04
C ALA A 207 7.91 -7.40 -19.62
N ALA A 208 8.40 -6.73 -18.57
CA ALA A 208 7.78 -5.51 -18.06
C ALA A 208 7.64 -4.44 -19.16
N GLN A 209 6.53 -3.70 -19.13
CA GLN A 209 6.27 -2.63 -20.09
C GLN A 209 6.09 -1.28 -19.40
N ASN A 210 6.81 -0.28 -19.89
CA ASN A 210 6.66 1.12 -19.50
C ASN A 210 5.41 1.72 -20.14
N LEU A 211 4.82 2.70 -19.46
CA LEU A 211 3.70 3.49 -19.93
C LEU A 211 4.17 4.91 -20.21
N TYR A 212 3.80 5.45 -21.36
CA TYR A 212 4.07 6.83 -21.76
C TYR A 212 2.75 7.59 -21.94
N ILE A 213 2.67 8.78 -21.37
CA ILE A 213 1.50 9.67 -21.47
C ILE A 213 2.00 11.04 -21.96
N ASP A 214 1.36 11.57 -23.00
CA ASP A 214 1.75 12.83 -23.62
C ASP A 214 0.55 13.58 -24.23
N ASN A 215 0.77 14.84 -24.65
CA ASN A 215 -0.17 15.68 -25.39
C ASN A 215 -1.56 15.73 -24.76
N ILE A 216 -1.61 16.01 -23.45
CA ILE A 216 -2.86 16.04 -22.70
C ILE A 216 -3.59 17.34 -23.03
N ALA A 217 -4.72 17.25 -23.71
CA ALA A 217 -5.64 18.35 -23.93
C ALA A 217 -6.86 18.23 -23.00
N LEU A 218 -7.02 19.22 -22.12
CA LEU A 218 -8.16 19.35 -21.21
C LEU A 218 -9.21 20.20 -21.92
N LEU A 219 -10.34 19.63 -22.30
CA LEU A 219 -11.29 20.25 -23.22
C LEU A 219 -12.60 20.63 -22.53
N ASP A 220 -13.09 21.83 -22.82
CA ASP A 220 -14.43 22.25 -22.40
C ASP A 220 -15.55 21.61 -23.25
N ALA A 221 -16.81 21.89 -22.92
CA ALA A 221 -17.98 21.35 -23.63
C ALA A 221 -18.07 21.78 -25.11
N SER A 222 -17.34 22.82 -25.52
CA SER A 222 -17.25 23.25 -26.93
C SER A 222 -16.13 22.55 -27.71
N GLY A 223 -15.24 21.83 -27.01
CA GLY A 223 -14.04 21.23 -27.57
C GLY A 223 -12.84 22.16 -27.59
N ALA A 224 -12.87 23.29 -26.87
CA ALA A 224 -11.74 24.20 -26.75
C ALA A 224 -10.81 23.77 -25.60
N THR A 225 -9.51 23.92 -25.80
CA THR A 225 -8.48 23.61 -24.81
C THR A 225 -8.52 24.60 -23.64
N LEU A 226 -8.58 24.07 -22.42
CA LEU A 226 -8.44 24.79 -21.17
C LEU A 226 -6.95 24.98 -20.86
N ALA A 227 -6.59 26.17 -20.40
CA ALA A 227 -5.25 26.45 -19.92
C ALA A 227 -4.98 25.68 -18.63
N ALA A 228 -3.83 25.02 -18.56
CA ALA A 228 -3.38 24.27 -17.39
C ALA A 228 -2.10 24.90 -16.80
N ASP A 229 -1.96 24.82 -15.48
CA ASP A 229 -0.72 25.18 -14.79
C ASP A 229 0.22 23.96 -14.72
N SER A 230 1.16 23.86 -15.66
CA SER A 230 2.13 22.75 -15.68
C SER A 230 3.09 22.74 -14.48
N ALA A 231 3.22 23.85 -13.75
CA ALA A 231 4.05 23.94 -12.55
C ALA A 231 3.33 23.49 -11.27
N ALA A 232 2.05 23.11 -11.36
CA ALA A 232 1.27 22.66 -10.21
C ALA A 232 1.84 21.37 -9.59
N GLU A 233 1.61 21.19 -8.28
CA GLU A 233 1.94 19.96 -7.56
C GLU A 233 0.70 19.07 -7.40
N PHE A 234 0.89 17.75 -7.29
CA PHE A 234 -0.19 16.78 -7.17
C PHE A 234 -1.02 17.00 -5.90
N GLY A 235 -0.47 17.64 -4.86
CA GLY A 235 -1.12 17.79 -3.57
C GLY A 235 -1.38 16.43 -2.89
N SER A 236 -2.34 16.42 -1.97
CA SER A 236 -2.75 15.20 -1.24
C SER A 236 -4.27 15.02 -1.30
N PRO A 237 -4.84 14.69 -2.48
CA PRO A 237 -6.28 14.49 -2.60
C PRO A 237 -6.73 13.38 -1.64
N LYS A 238 -7.91 13.58 -1.05
CA LYS A 238 -8.45 12.69 -0.03
C LYS A 238 -8.62 11.26 -0.59
N GLY A 239 -8.14 10.25 0.13
CA GLY A 239 -8.14 8.86 -0.33
C GLY A 239 -7.17 8.54 -1.47
N PHE A 240 -6.29 9.48 -1.82
CA PHE A 240 -5.17 9.26 -2.73
C PHE A 240 -3.89 8.98 -1.94
N GLY A 241 -3.23 7.88 -2.30
CA GLY A 241 -2.21 7.24 -1.47
C GLY A 241 -2.86 6.19 -0.58
N GLY A 242 -2.18 5.06 -0.38
CA GLY A 242 -2.47 4.23 0.80
C GLY A 242 -2.43 5.12 2.05
N GLY A 243 -3.16 4.77 3.12
CA GLY A 243 -3.04 5.49 4.38
C GLY A 243 -1.57 5.68 4.80
N ILE A 244 -1.29 6.56 5.77
CA ILE A 244 0.07 6.87 6.24
C ILE A 244 0.93 5.61 6.23
N ASP A 245 1.98 5.55 5.40
CA ASP A 245 2.85 4.38 5.33
C ASP A 245 3.56 4.23 6.68
N ARG A 246 3.04 3.34 7.52
CA ARG A 246 3.62 2.97 8.80
C ARG A 246 4.42 1.67 8.74
N SER A 247 4.81 1.23 7.54
CA SER A 247 5.74 0.11 7.45
C SER A 247 6.95 0.37 8.33
N ASN A 248 7.38 -0.63 9.10
CA ASN A 248 8.49 -0.52 10.05
C ASN A 248 8.37 0.56 11.16
N LEU A 249 7.20 1.20 11.32
CA LEU A 249 6.94 2.19 12.37
C LEU A 249 5.90 1.69 13.36
N SER A 250 5.94 2.23 14.57
CA SER A 250 4.88 2.03 15.56
C SER A 250 3.71 2.98 15.30
N GLY A 251 2.52 2.63 15.79
CA GLY A 251 1.45 3.62 15.95
C GLY A 251 1.82 4.66 17.00
N LEU A 252 1.32 5.89 16.86
CA LEU A 252 1.39 6.91 17.91
C LEU A 252 0.00 7.27 18.40
N ILE A 253 -0.12 7.37 19.72
CA ILE A 253 -1.37 7.70 20.42
C ILE A 253 -1.13 8.91 21.32
N LYS A 254 -2.21 9.63 21.69
CA LYS A 254 -2.14 10.85 22.50
C LYS A 254 -1.11 11.87 21.99
N THR A 255 -1.12 12.09 20.68
CA THR A 255 -0.12 12.94 20.02
C THR A 255 -0.29 14.41 20.39
N VAL A 256 0.83 15.12 20.49
CA VAL A 256 0.95 16.56 20.62
C VAL A 256 1.72 17.07 19.41
N ASP A 257 1.09 17.90 18.58
CA ASP A 257 1.71 18.45 17.38
C ASP A 257 2.68 19.57 17.73
N PHE A 258 3.86 19.53 17.12
CA PHE A 258 4.83 20.62 17.17
C PHE A 258 4.41 21.66 16.12
N GLU A 259 3.46 22.51 16.50
CA GLU A 259 2.86 23.49 15.60
C GLU A 259 3.91 24.36 14.89
N GLY A 260 3.78 24.47 13.57
CA GLY A 260 4.64 25.31 12.73
C GLY A 260 6.00 24.71 12.36
N PHE A 261 6.30 23.46 12.74
CA PHE A 261 7.56 22.77 12.39
C PHE A 261 7.59 22.32 10.91
N ALA A 262 7.64 23.30 9.99
CA ALA A 262 7.81 23.10 8.57
C ALA A 262 9.08 23.85 8.11
N ILE A 263 10.13 23.10 7.80
CA ILE A 263 11.49 23.61 7.61
C ILE A 263 12.20 22.81 6.52
N LYS A 264 13.29 23.34 5.96
CA LYS A 264 14.07 22.65 4.92
C LYS A 264 15.54 23.03 4.96
N GLY A 265 16.38 22.14 4.47
CA GLY A 265 17.81 22.32 4.42
C GLY A 265 18.46 21.60 3.25
N GLY A 266 19.67 22.05 2.90
CA GLY A 266 20.56 21.26 2.05
C GLY A 266 21.20 20.11 2.84
N ALA A 267 22.02 19.30 2.15
CA ALA A 267 22.83 18.27 2.79
C ALA A 267 23.64 18.84 3.97
N TRP A 268 23.52 18.22 5.14
CA TRP A 268 24.17 18.60 6.39
C TRP A 268 23.84 20.01 6.92
N ALA A 269 22.85 20.69 6.33
CA ALA A 269 22.33 21.92 6.88
C ALA A 269 21.30 21.60 7.96
N GLN A 270 21.30 22.42 9.03
CA GLN A 270 20.35 22.34 10.13
C GLN A 270 19.32 23.45 10.04
N ASP A 271 18.07 23.12 10.33
CA ASP A 271 17.03 24.11 10.60
C ASP A 271 16.07 23.55 11.68
N GLY A 272 15.33 24.44 12.34
CA GLY A 272 14.37 24.05 13.38
C GLY A 272 13.92 25.18 14.28
N LEU A 273 13.22 24.80 15.34
CA LEU A 273 12.45 25.72 16.17
C LEU A 273 12.79 25.56 17.65
N GLU A 274 12.41 26.56 18.45
CA GLU A 274 12.39 26.43 19.91
C GLU A 274 11.34 25.40 20.31
N ILE A 275 11.67 24.52 21.27
CA ILE A 275 10.82 23.43 21.76
C ILE A 275 9.73 24.03 22.66
N PRO A 276 8.45 23.94 22.28
CA PRO A 276 7.35 24.37 23.12
C PRO A 276 7.26 23.49 24.37
N GLN A 277 6.82 24.07 25.49
CA GLN A 277 6.76 23.33 26.76
C GLN A 277 5.84 22.09 26.68
N ASN A 278 4.73 22.15 25.95
CA ASN A 278 3.84 21.00 25.74
C ASN A 278 4.51 19.84 24.99
N ILE A 279 5.43 20.13 24.06
CA ILE A 279 6.23 19.10 23.37
C ILE A 279 7.25 18.50 24.34
N LEU A 280 7.94 19.34 25.11
CA LEU A 280 8.90 18.86 26.11
C LEU A 280 8.22 18.02 27.19
N ASP A 281 7.00 18.38 27.60
CA ASP A 281 6.22 17.63 28.59
C ASP A 281 5.73 16.28 28.03
N ALA A 282 5.39 16.21 26.74
CA ALA A 282 4.99 14.97 26.06
C ALA A 282 6.15 13.98 25.84
N LEU A 283 7.40 14.44 25.88
CA LEU A 283 8.58 13.57 25.81
C LEU A 283 8.80 12.87 27.16
N VAL A 284 8.36 11.62 27.29
CA VAL A 284 8.51 10.78 28.48
C VAL A 284 8.85 9.35 28.03
N PRO A 285 9.37 8.47 28.91
CA PRO A 285 9.62 7.08 28.55
C PRO A 285 8.42 6.43 27.87
N GLY A 286 8.65 5.74 26.74
CA GLY A 286 7.60 5.14 25.91
C GLY A 286 6.99 6.07 24.85
N THR A 287 7.47 7.31 24.69
CA THR A 287 7.02 8.21 23.60
C THR A 287 8.03 8.27 22.45
N ALA A 288 7.61 8.79 21.30
CA ALA A 288 8.49 9.07 20.17
C ALA A 288 8.12 10.37 19.46
N VAL A 289 9.12 11.02 18.90
CA VAL A 289 9.00 12.10 17.93
C VAL A 289 8.77 11.47 16.55
N GLU A 290 7.63 11.72 15.91
CA GLU A 290 7.37 11.37 14.51
C GLU A 290 7.60 12.59 13.62
N ILE A 291 8.38 12.40 12.58
CA ILE A 291 8.80 13.42 11.61
C ILE A 291 8.28 12.98 10.24
N ALA A 292 7.43 13.79 9.61
CA ALA A 292 7.06 13.61 8.21
C ALA A 292 7.95 14.49 7.33
N TYR A 293 8.57 13.91 6.31
CA TYR A 293 9.63 14.58 5.54
C TYR A 293 9.77 14.08 4.10
N LYS A 294 10.52 14.84 3.31
CA LYS A 294 11.14 14.46 2.04
C LYS A 294 12.65 14.55 2.22
N SER A 295 13.39 13.58 1.69
CA SER A 295 14.86 13.55 1.74
C SER A 295 15.43 12.81 0.54
N GLU A 296 16.46 13.35 -0.09
CA GLU A 296 17.13 12.70 -1.24
C GLU A 296 17.68 11.31 -0.91
N THR A 297 18.05 11.08 0.35
CA THR A 297 18.64 9.81 0.83
C THR A 297 17.64 8.94 1.58
N GLY A 298 16.39 9.41 1.76
CA GLY A 298 15.39 8.77 2.59
C GLY A 298 15.73 8.79 4.09
N LYS A 299 16.79 9.48 4.53
CA LYS A 299 17.16 9.59 5.95
C LYS A 299 16.81 10.96 6.51
N ILE A 300 16.62 11.01 7.83
CA ILE A 300 16.54 12.23 8.62
C ILE A 300 16.88 11.93 10.08
N TRP A 301 17.41 12.91 10.80
CA TRP A 301 17.68 12.81 12.24
C TRP A 301 17.45 14.13 12.96
N LEU A 302 17.43 14.08 14.29
CA LEU A 302 17.32 15.27 15.13
C LEU A 302 18.70 15.84 15.47
N VAL A 303 18.75 17.15 15.62
CA VAL A 303 19.90 17.91 16.13
C VAL A 303 19.46 18.74 17.33
N MET A 304 20.21 18.62 18.43
CA MET A 304 19.99 19.33 19.70
C MET A 304 21.18 20.24 19.94
N PRO A 305 21.19 21.47 19.36
CA PRO A 305 22.39 22.30 19.32
C PRO A 305 22.73 22.94 20.67
N ASP A 306 21.74 23.04 21.57
CA ASP A 306 21.85 23.77 22.84
C ASP A 306 21.92 22.82 24.05
N SER A 307 22.14 21.52 23.84
CA SER A 307 22.13 20.56 24.93
C SER A 307 23.37 20.74 25.83
N ALA A 308 23.25 20.39 27.12
CA ALA A 308 24.39 20.40 28.04
C ALA A 308 25.44 19.34 27.70
N ALA A 309 25.08 18.31 26.93
CA ALA A 309 26.00 17.33 26.36
C ALA A 309 26.81 17.90 25.17
N GLY A 310 26.50 19.13 24.76
CA GLY A 310 27.10 19.81 23.62
C GLY A 310 26.16 19.83 22.41
N TRP A 311 26.74 20.05 21.23
CA TRP A 311 26.02 19.90 19.97
C TRP A 311 25.85 18.41 19.68
N MET A 312 24.61 17.92 19.66
CA MET A 312 24.32 16.48 19.56
C MET A 312 23.38 16.16 18.40
N ARG A 313 23.63 15.02 17.75
CA ARG A 313 22.69 14.34 16.85
C ARG A 313 22.03 13.17 17.55
N VAL A 314 20.78 12.88 17.21
CA VAL A 314 20.03 11.73 17.70
C VAL A 314 19.34 11.03 16.53
N GLY A 315 19.56 9.72 16.38
CA GLY A 315 19.00 8.94 15.28
C GLY A 315 19.86 8.96 13.99
N VAL A 316 21.08 9.52 14.06
CA VAL A 316 22.00 9.62 12.90
C VAL A 316 22.60 8.28 12.48
N GLY A 317 22.55 7.27 13.36
CA GLY A 317 23.24 6.00 13.13
C GLY A 317 24.76 6.18 13.13
N ASP A 318 25.42 5.58 12.15
CA ASP A 318 26.87 5.73 11.96
C ASP A 318 27.25 6.73 10.86
N ALA A 319 26.30 7.54 10.38
CA ALA A 319 26.57 8.51 9.31
C ALA A 319 27.64 9.57 9.70
N ASP A 320 27.88 9.76 11.00
CA ASP A 320 28.92 10.62 11.54
C ASP A 320 30.02 9.87 12.31
N GLY A 321 30.05 8.53 12.23
CA GLY A 321 31.03 7.68 12.92
C GLY A 321 30.78 7.49 14.42
N SER A 322 29.60 7.90 14.93
CA SER A 322 29.26 7.80 16.34
C SER A 322 28.78 6.41 16.79
N GLY A 323 28.46 5.52 15.84
CA GLY A 323 27.86 4.20 16.14
C GLY A 323 26.53 4.28 16.88
N GLN A 324 25.80 5.40 16.80
CA GLN A 324 24.47 5.53 17.39
C GLN A 324 23.46 4.62 16.67
N GLN A 325 22.27 4.50 17.25
CA GLN A 325 21.15 3.90 16.55
C GLN A 325 20.61 4.86 15.48
N TYR A 326 20.18 4.32 14.34
CA TYR A 326 19.41 5.08 13.35
C TYR A 326 18.00 5.40 13.87
N ALA A 327 17.40 6.49 13.38
CA ALA A 327 15.96 6.68 13.48
C ALA A 327 15.21 5.48 12.88
N TYR A 328 14.03 5.16 13.41
CA TYR A 328 13.13 4.19 12.79
C TYR A 328 12.50 4.88 11.58
N ILE A 329 12.67 4.33 10.38
CA ILE A 329 12.21 4.95 9.14
C ILE A 329 11.32 3.96 8.40
N ASN A 330 10.22 4.46 7.83
CA ASN A 330 9.34 3.64 7.02
C ASN A 330 9.97 3.24 5.69
N ASN A 331 9.40 2.23 5.02
CA ASN A 331 9.96 1.73 3.76
C ASN A 331 9.93 2.78 2.65
N SER A 332 9.00 3.74 2.69
CA SER A 332 8.95 4.85 1.74
C SER A 332 9.99 5.97 2.01
N GLY A 333 10.70 5.94 3.14
CA GLY A 333 11.72 6.94 3.47
C GLY A 333 11.17 8.36 3.65
N ASN A 334 9.93 8.49 4.10
CA ASN A 334 9.23 9.77 4.23
C ASN A 334 8.63 10.02 5.63
N THR A 335 8.69 9.03 6.52
CA THR A 335 8.30 9.17 7.92
C THR A 335 9.34 8.50 8.81
N ALA A 336 9.79 9.23 9.84
CA ALA A 336 10.77 8.75 10.79
C ALA A 336 10.24 8.88 12.22
N GLN A 337 10.60 7.95 13.09
CA GLN A 337 10.37 8.00 14.53
C GLN A 337 11.69 7.96 15.29
N ILE A 338 11.88 8.91 16.20
CA ILE A 338 12.99 8.93 17.15
C ILE A 338 12.41 8.84 18.56
N THR A 339 12.78 7.79 19.29
CA THR A 339 12.15 7.51 20.58
C THR A 339 12.71 8.37 21.70
N TYR A 340 11.95 8.51 22.78
CA TYR A 340 12.44 9.12 24.01
C TYR A 340 13.73 8.45 24.48
N GLU A 341 13.81 7.12 24.39
CA GLU A 341 14.99 6.35 24.80
C GLU A 341 16.21 6.67 23.95
N GLN A 342 16.05 6.89 22.63
CA GLN A 342 17.14 7.35 21.77
C GLN A 342 17.62 8.76 22.16
N LEU A 343 16.68 9.67 22.47
CA LEU A 343 17.01 11.02 22.96
C LEU A 343 17.73 10.95 24.31
N ALA A 344 17.20 10.23 25.28
CA ALA A 344 17.75 10.10 26.63
C ALA A 344 19.13 9.42 26.64
N ALA A 345 19.35 8.42 25.76
CA ALA A 345 20.65 7.78 25.62
C ALA A 345 21.76 8.74 25.17
N VAL A 346 21.42 9.75 24.37
CA VAL A 346 22.38 10.74 23.84
C VAL A 346 22.47 11.99 24.71
N LEU A 347 21.34 12.48 25.23
CA LEU A 347 21.22 13.76 25.92
C LEU A 347 21.18 13.65 27.45
N GLY A 348 21.01 12.43 27.98
CA GLY A 348 20.72 12.14 29.38
C GLY A 348 19.23 12.18 29.71
N GLU A 349 18.85 11.62 30.86
CA GLU A 349 17.45 11.52 31.32
C GLU A 349 16.83 12.86 31.75
N ASP A 350 17.65 13.84 32.14
CA ASP A 350 17.19 15.14 32.62
C ASP A 350 16.84 16.07 31.45
N LYS A 351 15.55 16.16 31.11
CA LYS A 351 15.05 17.03 30.04
C LYS A 351 15.42 18.51 30.20
N THR A 352 15.71 18.98 31.41
CA THR A 352 16.12 20.37 31.63
C THR A 352 17.48 20.68 31.02
N THR A 353 18.26 19.65 30.65
CA THR A 353 19.58 19.78 30.03
C THR A 353 19.57 19.59 28.52
N TRP A 354 18.41 19.35 27.90
CA TRP A 354 18.32 19.04 26.46
C TRP A 354 18.49 20.26 25.55
N GLY A 355 18.37 21.46 26.11
CA GLY A 355 18.45 22.72 25.38
C GLY A 355 17.09 23.25 24.93
N ALA A 356 17.09 24.44 24.33
CA ALA A 356 15.86 25.14 23.96
C ALA A 356 15.37 24.85 22.55
N ARG A 357 16.23 24.33 21.66
CA ARG A 357 15.90 24.13 20.23
C ARG A 357 15.98 22.66 19.84
N MET A 358 15.07 22.27 18.96
CA MET A 358 15.07 20.99 18.26
C MET A 358 15.13 21.27 16.75
N GLN A 359 16.09 20.64 16.08
CA GLN A 359 16.37 20.82 14.67
C GLN A 359 16.35 19.48 13.94
N CYS A 360 16.21 19.52 12.61
CA CYS A 360 16.38 18.37 11.74
C CYS A 360 17.59 18.54 10.84
N GLU A 361 18.17 17.43 10.38
CA GLU A 361 19.28 17.37 9.44
C GLU A 361 19.22 16.03 8.66
N SER A 362 19.79 15.99 7.45
CA SER A 362 19.98 14.79 6.62
C SER A 362 21.32 14.86 5.88
N ASP A 363 21.79 13.72 5.34
CA ASP A 363 23.00 13.60 4.51
C ASP A 363 22.76 14.03 3.05
N GLY A 364 21.51 14.28 2.65
CA GLY A 364 21.09 14.90 1.38
C GLY A 364 20.19 16.12 1.59
N ALA A 365 19.70 16.74 0.52
CA ALA A 365 18.70 17.80 0.64
C ALA A 365 17.38 17.26 1.24
N TRP A 366 16.73 18.06 2.09
CA TRP A 366 15.60 17.62 2.90
C TRP A 366 14.58 18.72 3.18
N GLU A 367 13.33 18.30 3.42
CA GLU A 367 12.19 19.15 3.81
C GLU A 367 11.32 18.39 4.82
N VAL A 368 11.06 18.99 5.98
CA VAL A 368 10.13 18.47 7.00
C VAL A 368 8.79 19.18 6.84
N THR A 369 7.72 18.41 6.77
CA THR A 369 6.35 18.93 6.64
C THR A 369 5.61 19.00 7.97
N SER A 370 5.92 18.10 8.90
CA SER A 370 5.36 18.13 10.25
C SER A 370 6.18 17.31 11.26
N VAL A 371 6.07 17.70 12.52
CA VAL A 371 6.63 16.97 13.67
C VAL A 371 5.57 16.86 14.76
N LYS A 372 5.48 15.70 15.40
CA LYS A 372 4.61 15.48 16.57
C LYS A 372 5.26 14.52 17.55
N VAL A 373 4.81 14.55 18.81
CA VAL A 373 5.24 13.62 19.86
C VAL A 373 4.04 12.82 20.32
N GLY A 374 4.16 11.50 20.46
CA GLY A 374 3.07 10.66 20.97
C GLY A 374 3.58 9.45 21.74
N GLU A 375 2.69 8.90 22.58
CA GLU A 375 2.90 7.58 23.19
C GLU A 375 2.95 6.52 22.10
N VAL A 376 3.90 5.62 22.22
CA VAL A 376 4.14 4.58 21.23
C VAL A 376 3.17 3.45 21.50
N ALA A 377 2.42 3.07 20.47
CA ALA A 377 1.58 1.89 20.50
C ALA A 377 2.16 0.78 19.60
N PRO A 378 2.26 -0.46 20.10
CA PRO A 378 2.80 -1.57 19.33
C PRO A 378 2.04 -1.81 18.03
N SER A 379 2.77 -2.14 16.96
CA SER A 379 2.14 -2.65 15.74
C SER A 379 1.82 -4.12 15.95
N TYR A 380 0.56 -4.51 15.80
CA TYR A 380 0.14 -5.89 16.02
C TYR A 380 0.00 -6.64 14.69
N THR A 381 0.13 -7.95 14.75
CA THR A 381 -0.31 -8.92 13.75
C THR A 381 -0.91 -10.13 14.47
N ILE A 382 -1.56 -11.01 13.73
CA ILE A 382 -2.02 -12.30 14.24
C ILE A 382 -1.21 -13.38 13.52
N ALA A 383 -0.29 -14.02 14.26
CA ALA A 383 0.72 -14.93 13.70
C ALA A 383 0.12 -16.16 13.00
N LYS A 384 -1.00 -16.72 13.48
CA LYS A 384 -1.91 -17.67 12.78
C LYS A 384 -3.11 -17.98 13.67
N GLY A 385 -4.15 -18.62 13.11
CA GLY A 385 -5.28 -19.14 13.90
C GLY A 385 -6.32 -18.09 14.30
N ALA A 386 -6.34 -16.95 13.61
CA ALA A 386 -7.37 -15.94 13.78
C ALA A 386 -8.77 -16.54 13.52
N VAL A 387 -9.73 -16.18 14.36
CA VAL A 387 -11.14 -16.43 14.13
C VAL A 387 -11.70 -15.28 13.30
N GLU A 388 -12.05 -15.58 12.05
CA GLU A 388 -12.68 -14.62 11.15
C GLU A 388 -14.12 -14.32 11.60
N PHE A 389 -14.51 -13.05 11.55
CA PHE A 389 -15.90 -12.63 11.75
C PHE A 389 -16.63 -12.77 10.40
N PRO A 390 -17.45 -13.83 10.20
CA PRO A 390 -18.09 -14.09 8.92
C PRO A 390 -19.01 -12.94 8.50
N ASP A 391 -18.92 -12.58 7.22
CA ASP A 391 -19.80 -11.62 6.55
C ASP A 391 -19.91 -10.25 7.25
N PHE A 392 -18.83 -9.79 7.92
CA PHE A 392 -18.85 -8.53 8.67
C PHE A 392 -18.98 -7.29 7.78
N ALA A 393 -18.53 -7.35 6.51
CA ALA A 393 -18.36 -6.18 5.65
C ALA A 393 -19.52 -5.16 5.72
N VAL A 394 -19.18 -3.93 6.10
CA VAL A 394 -20.11 -2.81 6.36
C VAL A 394 -19.48 -1.48 5.98
N LYS A 395 -20.29 -0.45 5.74
CA LYS A 395 -19.81 0.91 5.45
C LYS A 395 -20.81 1.94 5.90
N ALA A 396 -20.34 3.10 6.32
CA ALA A 396 -21.19 4.21 6.69
C ALA A 396 -20.51 5.56 6.45
N GLY A 397 -21.28 6.64 6.61
CA GLY A 397 -20.73 8.00 6.59
C GLY A 397 -20.03 8.35 7.89
N ALA A 398 -19.42 9.54 7.92
CA ALA A 398 -18.82 10.10 9.12
C ALA A 398 -19.77 10.06 10.33
N TRP A 399 -19.27 9.55 11.46
CA TRP A 399 -20.00 9.38 12.73
C TRP A 399 -21.24 8.48 12.68
N ALA A 400 -21.45 7.77 11.57
CA ALA A 400 -22.47 6.75 11.48
C ALA A 400 -21.85 5.38 11.85
N GLN A 401 -22.62 4.61 12.61
CA GLN A 401 -22.25 3.29 13.12
C GLN A 401 -22.97 2.20 12.32
N ASP A 402 -22.24 1.15 11.94
CA ASP A 402 -22.79 -0.06 11.33
C ASP A 402 -21.99 -1.29 11.79
N GLY A 403 -22.62 -2.46 11.77
CA GLY A 403 -22.00 -3.71 12.21
C GLY A 403 -22.99 -4.85 12.36
N LYS A 404 -22.56 -5.91 13.07
CA LYS A 404 -23.27 -7.20 13.13
C LYS A 404 -23.35 -7.73 14.55
N GLU A 405 -24.21 -8.72 14.76
CA GLU A 405 -24.19 -9.55 15.97
C GLU A 405 -22.92 -10.40 15.99
N MET A 406 -22.22 -10.43 17.12
CA MET A 406 -21.01 -11.23 17.33
C MET A 406 -21.35 -12.72 17.40
N PRO A 407 -20.78 -13.56 16.52
CA PRO A 407 -20.82 -15.00 16.68
C PRO A 407 -20.13 -15.42 17.98
N GLN A 408 -20.56 -16.56 18.53
CA GLN A 408 -19.98 -17.07 19.78
C GLN A 408 -18.48 -17.33 19.64
N GLU A 409 -18.03 -17.77 18.47
CA GLU A 409 -16.64 -18.02 18.16
C GLU A 409 -15.76 -16.76 18.30
N ILE A 410 -16.29 -15.58 17.95
CA ILE A 410 -15.61 -14.29 18.11
C ILE A 410 -15.51 -13.92 19.59
N ILE A 411 -16.60 -14.10 20.36
CA ILE A 411 -16.62 -13.84 21.80
C ILE A 411 -15.64 -14.77 22.53
N ASP A 412 -15.55 -16.03 22.10
CA ASP A 412 -14.65 -17.03 22.67
C ASP A 412 -13.18 -16.74 22.32
N ALA A 413 -12.91 -16.16 21.14
CA ALA A 413 -11.57 -15.74 20.73
C ALA A 413 -11.04 -14.52 21.50
N LEU A 414 -11.93 -13.62 21.92
CA LEU A 414 -11.58 -12.45 22.74
C LEU A 414 -11.18 -12.88 24.15
N ASN A 415 -9.89 -13.00 24.45
CA ASN A 415 -9.36 -13.29 25.79
C ASN A 415 -8.21 -12.33 26.12
N PRO A 416 -7.77 -12.22 27.40
CA PRO A 416 -6.54 -11.48 27.72
C PRO A 416 -5.38 -11.89 26.80
N GLY A 417 -4.72 -10.91 26.20
CA GLY A 417 -3.67 -11.09 25.18
C GLY A 417 -4.16 -11.22 23.73
N SER A 418 -5.47 -11.18 23.47
CA SER A 418 -6.01 -11.17 22.10
C SER A 418 -6.17 -9.77 21.52
N VAL A 419 -6.27 -9.68 20.20
CA VAL A 419 -6.49 -8.45 19.45
C VAL A 419 -7.56 -8.63 18.39
N VAL A 420 -8.39 -7.60 18.22
CA VAL A 420 -9.28 -7.45 17.07
C VAL A 420 -8.51 -6.74 15.97
N GLU A 421 -8.34 -7.40 14.82
CA GLU A 421 -7.83 -6.79 13.59
C GLU A 421 -9.01 -6.42 12.69
N ILE A 422 -9.11 -5.15 12.32
CA ILE A 422 -10.13 -4.60 11.42
C ILE A 422 -9.45 -4.22 10.12
N SER A 423 -9.82 -4.84 9.01
CA SER A 423 -9.43 -4.40 7.67
C SER A 423 -10.41 -3.34 7.17
N TYR A 424 -9.91 -2.14 6.83
CA TYR A 424 -10.77 -0.99 6.55
C TYR A 424 -10.20 -0.01 5.53
N LYS A 425 -11.08 0.89 5.08
CA LYS A 425 -10.76 2.14 4.42
C LYS A 425 -11.45 3.25 5.20
N SER A 426 -10.75 4.36 5.41
CA SER A 426 -11.32 5.54 6.03
C SER A 426 -10.73 6.80 5.40
N ASP A 427 -11.61 7.77 5.19
CA ASP A 427 -11.30 9.12 4.75
C ASP A 427 -10.27 9.85 5.62
N THR A 428 -10.29 9.59 6.92
CA THR A 428 -9.39 10.21 7.91
C THR A 428 -8.25 9.28 8.29
N GLY A 429 -8.28 8.04 7.82
CA GLY A 429 -7.43 6.96 8.33
C GLY A 429 -7.86 6.45 9.71
N ASN A 430 -8.86 7.03 10.37
CA ASN A 430 -9.32 6.55 11.68
C ASN A 430 -10.42 5.48 11.54
N ILE A 431 -10.44 4.53 12.45
CA ILE A 431 -11.56 3.60 12.68
C ILE A 431 -11.52 3.13 14.14
N TRP A 432 -12.68 2.90 14.73
CA TRP A 432 -12.80 2.34 16.08
C TRP A 432 -14.00 1.39 16.19
N LEU A 433 -14.07 0.65 17.30
CA LEU A 433 -15.23 -0.18 17.61
C LEU A 433 -16.28 0.60 18.37
N VAL A 434 -17.54 0.20 18.17
CA VAL A 434 -18.68 0.62 18.96
C VAL A 434 -19.36 -0.62 19.54
N MET A 435 -19.56 -0.61 20.86
CA MET A 435 -20.23 -1.65 21.63
C MET A 435 -21.56 -1.07 22.14
N PRO A 436 -22.63 -1.09 21.31
CA PRO A 436 -23.86 -0.34 21.60
C PRO A 436 -24.70 -0.97 22.72
N ASP A 437 -24.48 -2.25 23.01
CA ASP A 437 -25.29 -3.06 23.92
C ASP A 437 -24.55 -3.39 25.23
N ALA A 438 -23.40 -2.76 25.50
CA ALA A 438 -22.64 -3.04 26.69
C ALA A 438 -23.39 -2.59 27.95
N ALA A 439 -23.24 -3.32 29.06
CA ALA A 439 -23.83 -2.96 30.34
C ALA A 439 -23.26 -1.63 30.89
N ALA A 440 -22.05 -1.27 30.48
CA ALA A 440 -21.43 0.04 30.73
C ALA A 440 -22.14 1.21 29.99
N GLY A 441 -23.08 0.91 29.10
CA GLY A 441 -23.77 1.85 28.24
C GLY A 441 -23.32 1.73 26.79
N TRP A 442 -23.67 2.71 25.98
CA TRP A 442 -23.17 2.82 24.62
C TRP A 442 -21.70 3.25 24.66
N MET A 443 -20.79 2.42 24.15
CA MET A 443 -19.34 2.66 24.27
C MET A 443 -18.64 2.72 22.92
N ARG A 444 -17.69 3.65 22.80
CA ARG A 444 -16.62 3.61 21.78
C ARG A 444 -15.38 2.97 22.38
N VAL A 445 -14.68 2.17 21.60
CA VAL A 445 -13.42 1.52 22.01
C VAL A 445 -12.37 1.78 20.94
N GLY A 446 -11.26 2.41 21.31
CA GLY A 446 -10.19 2.77 20.38
C GLY A 446 -10.36 4.12 19.68
N VAL A 447 -11.34 4.95 20.09
CA VAL A 447 -11.63 6.27 19.48
C VAL A 447 -10.50 7.29 19.70
N GLY A 448 -9.67 7.07 20.70
CA GLY A 448 -8.62 8.02 21.03
C GLY A 448 -9.19 9.35 21.52
N ASN A 449 -8.75 10.43 20.89
CA ASN A 449 -9.24 11.79 21.17
C ASN A 449 -10.15 12.36 20.08
N ALA A 450 -10.58 11.53 19.10
CA ALA A 450 -11.45 12.01 18.02
C ALA A 450 -12.77 12.60 18.55
N ASP A 451 -13.25 12.12 19.70
CA ASP A 451 -14.44 12.65 20.40
C ASP A 451 -14.11 13.50 21.64
N GLY A 452 -12.83 13.86 21.84
CA GLY A 452 -12.38 14.64 22.99
C GLY A 452 -12.25 13.85 24.30
N SER A 453 -12.45 12.52 24.30
CA SER A 453 -12.41 11.69 25.51
C SER A 453 -10.99 11.33 25.97
N GLY A 454 -9.99 11.39 25.09
CA GLY A 454 -8.61 11.00 25.39
C GLY A 454 -8.44 9.51 25.73
N GLN A 455 -9.33 8.64 25.23
CA GLN A 455 -9.23 7.19 25.40
C GLN A 455 -7.97 6.63 24.71
N GLY A 456 -7.66 5.35 24.94
CA GLY A 456 -6.69 4.62 24.12
C GLY A 456 -7.13 4.63 22.66
N PHE A 457 -6.22 4.92 21.74
CA PHE A 457 -6.47 4.83 20.31
C PHE A 457 -6.35 3.37 19.85
N ALA A 458 -7.12 3.00 18.84
CA ALA A 458 -6.80 1.84 18.02
C ALA A 458 -5.44 2.08 17.34
N VAL A 459 -4.60 1.05 17.27
CA VAL A 459 -3.37 1.12 16.47
C VAL A 459 -3.77 1.00 15.01
N GLN A 460 -3.40 1.96 14.17
CA GLN A 460 -3.84 2.03 12.78
C GLN A 460 -2.64 2.11 11.86
N ASP A 461 -2.58 1.25 10.84
CA ASP A 461 -1.52 1.23 9.81
C ASP A 461 -1.97 1.84 8.47
N GLY A 462 -3.17 2.44 8.44
CA GLY A 462 -3.78 3.03 7.24
C GLY A 462 -4.64 2.07 6.43
N SER A 463 -4.54 0.75 6.67
CA SER A 463 -5.37 -0.28 6.04
C SER A 463 -5.98 -1.28 7.03
N LYS A 464 -5.35 -1.40 8.20
CA LYS A 464 -5.78 -2.22 9.32
C LYS A 464 -5.73 -1.44 10.62
N ALA A 465 -6.66 -1.76 11.50
CA ALA A 465 -6.70 -1.25 12.85
C ALA A 465 -6.71 -2.40 13.86
N TYR A 466 -6.02 -2.21 14.98
CA TYR A 466 -5.83 -3.22 16.01
C TYR A 466 -6.34 -2.70 17.34
N ILE A 467 -7.26 -3.42 17.96
CA ILE A 467 -7.84 -3.09 19.26
C ILE A 467 -7.70 -4.30 20.17
N THR A 468 -6.93 -4.15 21.25
CA THR A 468 -6.64 -5.25 22.16
C THR A 468 -7.82 -5.57 23.06
N TYR A 469 -7.88 -6.81 23.53
CA TYR A 469 -8.83 -7.24 24.57
C TYR A 469 -8.81 -6.28 25.77
N GLU A 470 -7.62 -5.92 26.24
CA GLU A 470 -7.43 -5.05 27.40
C GLU A 470 -8.05 -3.67 27.17
N THR A 471 -8.00 -3.16 25.94
CA THR A 471 -8.66 -1.91 25.57
C THR A 471 -10.17 -2.04 25.63
N ILE A 472 -10.74 -3.15 25.13
CA ILE A 472 -12.19 -3.41 25.20
C ILE A 472 -12.62 -3.59 26.66
N ALA A 473 -11.89 -4.39 27.44
CA ALA A 473 -12.18 -4.68 28.84
C ALA A 473 -12.10 -3.43 29.73
N ALA A 474 -11.12 -2.55 29.50
CA ALA A 474 -10.99 -1.29 30.23
C ALA A 474 -12.21 -0.36 30.03
N ILE A 475 -12.85 -0.44 28.86
CA ILE A 475 -14.00 0.40 28.50
C ILE A 475 -15.33 -0.29 28.85
N CYS A 476 -15.50 -1.55 28.50
CA CYS A 476 -16.76 -2.29 28.63
C CYS A 476 -16.87 -3.11 29.92
N GLY A 477 -15.77 -3.27 30.67
CA GLY A 477 -15.65 -4.13 31.86
C GLY A 477 -14.99 -5.49 31.55
N GLU A 478 -14.46 -6.16 32.57
CA GLU A 478 -13.74 -7.45 32.41
C GLU A 478 -14.65 -8.65 32.06
N ASP A 479 -15.94 -8.56 32.36
CA ASP A 479 -16.90 -9.65 32.11
C ASP A 479 -17.48 -9.55 30.69
N LYS A 480 -16.96 -10.37 29.76
CA LYS A 480 -17.42 -10.45 28.37
C LYS A 480 -18.93 -10.64 28.21
N THR A 481 -19.59 -11.30 29.16
CA THR A 481 -21.05 -11.53 29.09
C THR A 481 -21.84 -10.22 29.18
N THR A 482 -21.19 -9.14 29.59
CA THR A 482 -21.77 -7.81 29.74
C THR A 482 -21.49 -6.88 28.55
N TRP A 483 -20.70 -7.31 27.55
CA TRP A 483 -20.34 -6.47 26.40
C TRP A 483 -21.46 -6.30 25.38
N GLY A 484 -22.51 -7.13 25.50
CA GLY A 484 -23.66 -7.13 24.60
C GLY A 484 -23.46 -8.00 23.36
N ALA A 485 -24.46 -8.04 22.49
CA ALA A 485 -24.50 -8.98 21.36
C ALA A 485 -23.90 -8.41 20.07
N ARG A 486 -23.80 -7.09 19.92
CA ARG A 486 -23.38 -6.44 18.67
C ARG A 486 -22.00 -5.81 18.79
N MET A 487 -21.22 -5.96 17.73
CA MET A 487 -19.98 -5.23 17.48
C MET A 487 -20.16 -4.39 16.22
N GLN A 488 -19.88 -3.10 16.34
CA GLN A 488 -20.00 -2.12 15.27
C GLN A 488 -18.68 -1.40 15.06
N CYS A 489 -18.56 -0.73 13.92
CA CYS A 489 -17.46 0.18 13.62
C CYS A 489 -18.00 1.59 13.39
N GLU A 490 -17.14 2.58 13.59
CA GLU A 490 -17.40 4.00 13.33
C GLU A 490 -16.07 4.72 13.04
N SER A 491 -16.15 5.84 12.32
CA SER A 491 -15.03 6.75 12.03
C SER A 491 -15.52 8.21 12.03
N ASP A 492 -14.60 9.17 12.15
CA ASP A 492 -14.84 10.61 12.01
C ASP A 492 -14.88 11.08 10.55
N GLY A 493 -14.58 10.18 9.60
CA GLY A 493 -14.81 10.34 8.15
C GLY A 493 -15.68 9.23 7.56
N ASN A 494 -15.94 9.24 6.26
CA ASN A 494 -16.60 8.09 5.62
C ASN A 494 -15.68 6.87 5.69
N TRP A 495 -16.29 5.69 5.86
CA TRP A 495 -15.53 4.48 6.13
C TRP A 495 -16.18 3.22 5.55
N GLU A 496 -15.35 2.23 5.24
CA GLU A 496 -15.72 0.89 4.78
C GLU A 496 -14.85 -0.14 5.52
N VAL A 497 -15.46 -1.10 6.20
CA VAL A 497 -14.76 -2.26 6.78
C VAL A 497 -14.98 -3.46 5.86
N THR A 498 -13.89 -4.09 5.45
CA THR A 498 -13.89 -5.25 4.55
C THR A 498 -13.82 -6.57 5.29
N GLY A 499 -13.33 -6.58 6.53
CA GLY A 499 -13.27 -7.78 7.37
C GLY A 499 -12.83 -7.49 8.80
N ILE A 500 -13.20 -8.38 9.71
CA ILE A 500 -12.73 -8.40 11.10
C ILE A 500 -12.28 -9.81 11.43
N ARG A 501 -11.18 -9.93 12.16
CA ARG A 501 -10.74 -11.20 12.74
C ARG A 501 -10.14 -11.00 14.13
N VAL A 502 -10.18 -12.04 14.95
CA VAL A 502 -9.69 -12.01 16.33
C VAL A 502 -8.71 -13.13 16.56
N GLY A 503 -7.57 -12.85 17.19
CA GLY A 503 -6.60 -13.87 17.57
C GLY A 503 -5.63 -13.38 18.62
N GLU A 504 -4.67 -14.22 18.99
CA GLU A 504 -3.59 -13.85 19.91
C GLU A 504 -2.77 -12.71 19.30
N ALA A 505 -2.58 -11.64 20.09
CA ALA A 505 -1.81 -10.48 19.67
C ALA A 505 -0.33 -10.86 19.57
N SER A 506 0.25 -10.66 18.40
CA SER A 506 1.70 -10.74 18.21
C SER A 506 2.21 -9.37 17.82
N GLU A 507 3.28 -8.90 18.45
CA GLU A 507 3.84 -7.58 18.18
C GLU A 507 4.87 -7.65 17.05
N PHE A 508 4.60 -6.91 15.97
CA PHE A 508 5.58 -6.65 14.93
C PHE A 508 6.53 -5.55 15.40
N LYS A 509 7.82 -5.85 15.42
CA LYS A 509 8.82 -4.95 15.98
C LYS A 509 9.27 -3.92 14.94
N ALA A 510 9.20 -2.64 15.28
CA ALA A 510 9.89 -1.62 14.52
C ALA A 510 11.40 -1.89 14.61
N VAL A 511 12.09 -1.84 13.47
CA VAL A 511 13.51 -2.17 13.39
C VAL A 511 14.34 -0.98 12.90
N ASN A 512 15.51 -0.80 13.51
CA ASN A 512 16.55 0.12 13.08
C ASN A 512 17.90 -0.61 13.08
N SER A 513 18.92 -0.02 12.45
CA SER A 513 20.29 -0.55 12.40
C SER A 513 20.40 -2.00 11.90
N LYS A 514 20.60 -2.12 10.58
CA LYS A 514 20.59 -3.39 9.86
C LYS A 514 22.01 -3.91 9.69
N VAL A 515 22.37 -5.01 10.36
CA VAL A 515 23.49 -5.84 9.91
C VAL A 515 22.95 -6.72 8.79
N ASP A 516 23.23 -6.32 7.55
CA ASP A 516 22.77 -7.00 6.34
C ASP A 516 23.37 -8.41 6.26
N LEU A 517 22.51 -9.40 5.96
CA LEU A 517 22.93 -10.77 5.74
C LEU A 517 23.39 -11.02 4.30
N GLY A 518 23.17 -10.07 3.39
CA GLY A 518 23.45 -10.23 1.96
C GLY A 518 22.52 -11.24 1.27
N ALA A 519 21.34 -11.47 1.84
CA ALA A 519 20.39 -12.46 1.34
C ALA A 519 19.60 -11.93 0.13
N ALA A 520 19.87 -12.51 -1.04
CA ALA A 520 19.12 -12.32 -2.28
C ALA A 520 18.95 -13.70 -2.97
N VAL A 521 18.06 -14.51 -2.42
CA VAL A 521 17.91 -15.94 -2.76
C VAL A 521 16.45 -16.28 -3.05
N LYS A 522 16.22 -17.36 -3.79
CA LYS A 522 14.88 -17.80 -4.17
C LYS A 522 14.78 -19.32 -4.28
N GLY A 523 13.60 -19.84 -4.04
CA GLY A 523 13.34 -21.28 -4.07
C GLY A 523 11.93 -21.61 -4.55
N GLY A 524 11.77 -22.85 -5.00
CA GLY A 524 10.44 -23.44 -5.14
C GLY A 524 9.85 -23.81 -3.78
N GLY A 525 8.58 -24.20 -3.76
CA GLY A 525 7.93 -24.73 -2.55
C GLY A 525 8.76 -25.84 -1.90
N TRP A 526 9.05 -25.67 -0.60
CA TRP A 526 9.88 -26.53 0.24
C TRP A 526 11.35 -26.64 -0.16
N ALA A 527 11.81 -25.87 -1.14
CA ALA A 527 13.23 -25.76 -1.46
C ALA A 527 13.90 -24.77 -0.50
N GLN A 528 15.17 -25.05 -0.16
CA GLN A 528 15.99 -24.24 0.74
C GLN A 528 17.09 -23.55 -0.06
N ASP A 529 17.29 -22.27 0.19
CA ASP A 529 18.46 -21.51 -0.24
C ASP A 529 18.78 -20.43 0.81
N GLY A 530 20.01 -19.96 0.87
CA GLY A 530 20.45 -19.16 2.01
C GLY A 530 21.82 -18.53 1.89
N VAL A 531 22.33 -18.08 3.03
CA VAL A 531 23.58 -17.35 3.16
C VAL A 531 24.41 -17.87 4.33
N GLU A 532 25.73 -17.74 4.18
CA GLU A 532 26.66 -17.85 5.30
C GLU A 532 26.71 -16.50 6.03
N LEU A 533 26.51 -16.53 7.34
CA LEU A 533 26.59 -15.38 8.23
C LEU A 533 28.03 -14.90 8.37
N SER A 534 28.23 -13.60 8.23
CA SER A 534 29.47 -12.94 8.61
C SER A 534 29.67 -12.99 10.14
N GLN A 535 30.89 -12.78 10.62
CA GLN A 535 31.12 -12.66 12.06
C GLN A 535 30.34 -11.48 12.67
N GLU A 536 30.22 -10.38 11.93
CA GLU A 536 29.43 -9.22 12.33
C GLU A 536 27.94 -9.58 12.51
N ALA A 537 27.36 -10.35 11.58
CA ALA A 537 26.00 -10.85 11.69
C ALA A 537 25.83 -11.79 12.90
N ILE A 538 26.77 -12.71 13.10
CA ILE A 538 26.76 -13.59 14.28
C ILE A 538 26.82 -12.77 15.56
N ASP A 539 27.66 -11.74 15.64
CA ASP A 539 27.82 -10.89 16.81
C ASP A 539 26.57 -10.02 17.06
N ALA A 540 25.90 -9.58 16.00
CA ALA A 540 24.64 -8.82 16.06
C ALA A 540 23.44 -9.67 16.53
N LEU A 541 23.47 -10.99 16.31
CA LEU A 541 22.42 -11.90 16.76
C LEU A 541 22.52 -12.12 18.28
N VAL A 542 21.81 -11.31 19.06
CA VAL A 542 21.79 -11.32 20.53
C VAL A 542 20.35 -11.39 21.07
N PRO A 543 20.14 -11.75 22.35
CA PRO A 543 18.81 -11.66 22.96
C PRO A 543 18.16 -10.30 22.72
N GLY A 544 16.90 -10.31 22.28
CA GLY A 544 16.14 -9.13 21.86
C GLY A 544 16.33 -8.71 20.40
N SER A 545 17.29 -9.25 19.64
CA SER A 545 17.40 -8.97 18.21
C SER A 545 16.36 -9.73 17.38
N VAL A 546 16.03 -9.20 16.19
CA VAL A 546 15.18 -9.89 15.21
C VAL A 546 15.89 -9.96 13.86
N ILE A 547 15.68 -11.06 13.15
CA ILE A 547 15.95 -11.16 11.72
C ILE A 547 14.71 -10.64 11.01
N SER A 548 14.83 -9.48 10.35
CA SER A 548 13.79 -8.90 9.50
C SER A 548 14.08 -9.24 8.05
N ILE A 549 13.11 -9.88 7.39
CA ILE A 549 13.25 -10.48 6.07
C ILE A 549 12.21 -9.89 5.14
N SER A 550 12.63 -9.20 4.09
CA SER A 550 11.73 -8.78 3.00
C SER A 550 11.64 -9.89 1.97
N TYR A 551 10.42 -10.30 1.63
CA TYR A 551 10.21 -11.48 0.80
C TYR A 551 8.94 -11.37 -0.07
N LYS A 552 8.87 -12.26 -1.05
CA LYS A 552 7.65 -12.64 -1.78
C LYS A 552 7.44 -14.14 -1.59
N SER A 553 6.20 -14.55 -1.43
CA SER A 553 5.82 -15.96 -1.32
C SER A 553 4.42 -16.16 -1.88
N ASP A 554 4.21 -17.23 -2.66
CA ASP A 554 2.90 -17.56 -3.23
C ASP A 554 1.82 -17.70 -2.14
N ASN A 555 2.21 -18.15 -0.95
CA ASN A 555 1.32 -18.42 0.17
C ASN A 555 1.42 -17.38 1.30
N GLY A 556 2.22 -16.32 1.10
CA GLY A 556 2.38 -15.25 2.09
C GLY A 556 3.15 -15.63 3.36
N GLU A 557 3.72 -16.84 3.42
CA GLU A 557 4.52 -17.32 4.57
C GLU A 557 5.99 -17.52 4.18
N LEU A 558 6.87 -17.41 5.16
CA LEU A 558 8.30 -17.69 5.08
C LEU A 558 8.80 -18.09 6.47
N TRP A 559 9.78 -18.99 6.53
CA TRP A 559 10.52 -19.33 7.75
C TRP A 559 12.00 -19.50 7.44
N ILE A 560 12.81 -19.65 8.48
CA ILE A 560 14.23 -19.99 8.31
C ILE A 560 14.50 -21.44 8.66
N VAL A 561 15.59 -21.93 8.11
CA VAL A 561 16.15 -23.24 8.36
C VAL A 561 17.57 -23.05 8.89
N MET A 562 17.87 -23.76 9.99
CA MET A 562 19.17 -23.80 10.64
C MET A 562 19.81 -25.17 10.35
N PRO A 563 20.48 -25.35 9.20
CA PRO A 563 20.94 -26.67 8.76
C PRO A 563 22.12 -27.22 9.56
N ASP A 564 22.91 -26.34 10.18
CA ASP A 564 24.18 -26.67 10.83
C ASP A 564 24.12 -26.59 12.35
N ALA A 565 22.93 -26.42 12.93
CA ALA A 565 22.76 -26.40 14.36
C ALA A 565 23.14 -27.75 14.99
N ALA A 566 23.81 -27.73 16.14
CA ALA A 566 24.19 -28.94 16.87
C ALA A 566 22.97 -29.75 17.36
N ALA A 567 21.82 -29.08 17.51
CA ALA A 567 20.52 -29.71 17.78
C ALA A 567 20.00 -30.55 16.60
N GLY A 568 20.65 -30.44 15.43
CA GLY A 568 20.23 -31.05 14.17
C GLY A 568 19.51 -30.05 13.27
N TRP A 569 19.29 -30.47 12.03
CA TRP A 569 18.55 -29.70 11.03
C TRP A 569 17.18 -29.31 11.58
N SER A 570 16.87 -28.01 11.58
CA SER A 570 15.64 -27.49 12.20
C SER A 570 15.03 -26.32 11.43
N ARG A 571 13.69 -26.21 11.46
CA ARG A 571 12.93 -25.03 11.00
C ARG A 571 12.64 -24.11 12.18
N VAL A 572 12.72 -22.80 11.95
CA VAL A 572 12.36 -21.78 12.95
C VAL A 572 11.29 -20.88 12.35
N GLY A 573 10.15 -20.73 13.04
CA GLY A 573 9.05 -19.90 12.58
C GLY A 573 8.01 -20.61 11.69
N VAL A 574 8.15 -21.92 11.45
CA VAL A 574 7.17 -22.72 10.68
C VAL A 574 5.85 -22.96 11.45
N GLY A 575 5.85 -22.66 12.75
CA GLY A 575 4.74 -22.97 13.65
C GLY A 575 4.56 -24.46 13.90
N ASP A 576 3.38 -24.86 14.36
CA ASP A 576 3.08 -26.27 14.68
C ASP A 576 2.73 -27.13 13.45
N TRP A 577 3.08 -26.72 12.23
CA TRP A 577 2.79 -27.50 11.02
C TRP A 577 3.45 -28.88 11.07
N ASP A 578 4.65 -28.95 11.63
CA ASP A 578 5.42 -30.18 11.79
C ASP A 578 5.25 -30.85 13.18
N GLY A 579 4.36 -30.31 14.03
CA GLY A 579 4.14 -30.80 15.39
C GLY A 579 5.24 -30.42 16.39
N SER A 580 6.12 -29.47 16.03
CA SER A 580 7.25 -29.04 16.88
C SER A 580 6.86 -28.10 18.03
N GLY A 581 5.63 -27.55 18.04
CA GLY A 581 5.19 -26.59 19.05
C GLY A 581 5.94 -25.25 19.05
N VAL A 582 6.67 -24.93 17.98
CA VAL A 582 7.33 -23.62 17.81
C VAL A 582 6.32 -22.56 17.41
N THR A 583 6.61 -21.30 17.75
CA THR A 583 5.77 -20.16 17.34
C THR A 583 5.91 -19.91 15.84
N TYR A 584 4.84 -19.44 15.20
CA TYR A 584 4.91 -18.94 13.82
C TYR A 584 5.79 -17.70 13.74
N ALA A 585 6.54 -17.56 12.64
CA ALA A 585 7.16 -16.29 12.29
C ALA A 585 6.09 -15.22 12.12
N LEU A 586 6.44 -13.97 12.40
CA LEU A 586 5.50 -12.86 12.24
C LEU A 586 5.57 -12.34 10.81
N TYR A 587 4.43 -12.23 10.15
CA TYR A 587 4.34 -11.74 8.77
C TYR A 587 3.29 -10.64 8.62
N ASP A 588 3.64 -9.61 7.84
CA ASP A 588 2.75 -8.53 7.41
C ASP A 588 2.36 -8.62 5.92
N GLY A 589 2.80 -9.69 5.25
CA GLY A 589 2.59 -9.98 3.82
C GLY A 589 3.78 -9.67 2.93
N ASN A 590 4.69 -8.78 3.34
CA ASN A 590 5.92 -8.45 2.59
C ASN A 590 7.19 -8.55 3.45
N THR A 591 7.03 -8.56 4.77
CA THR A 591 8.10 -8.65 5.77
C THR A 591 7.80 -9.78 6.73
N CYS A 592 8.83 -10.59 7.01
CA CYS A 592 8.83 -11.67 7.98
C CYS A 592 9.82 -11.32 9.09
N GLN A 593 9.43 -11.51 10.36
CA GLN A 593 10.31 -11.36 11.51
C GLN A 593 10.47 -12.67 12.27
N ILE A 594 11.73 -13.00 12.57
CA ILE A 594 12.12 -14.14 13.39
C ILE A 594 13.01 -13.63 14.52
N SER A 595 12.59 -13.80 15.76
CA SER A 595 13.35 -13.31 16.91
C SER A 595 14.51 -14.24 17.26
N TYR A 596 15.51 -13.68 17.95
CA TYR A 596 16.57 -14.46 18.58
C TYR A 596 16.01 -15.61 19.43
N GLU A 597 14.97 -15.33 20.22
CA GLU A 597 14.36 -16.27 21.15
C GLU A 597 13.69 -17.43 20.41
N MET A 598 13.10 -17.19 19.24
CA MET A 598 12.56 -18.27 18.40
C MET A 598 13.68 -19.23 17.95
N ILE A 599 14.84 -18.68 17.56
CA ILE A 599 15.99 -19.50 17.18
C ILE A 599 16.53 -20.26 18.38
N ALA A 600 16.67 -19.60 19.53
CA ALA A 600 17.14 -20.21 20.78
C ALA A 600 16.22 -21.33 21.28
N GLN A 601 14.90 -21.17 21.15
CA GLN A 601 13.92 -22.20 21.50
C GLN A 601 14.15 -23.49 20.69
N VAL A 602 14.55 -23.36 19.43
CA VAL A 602 14.72 -24.49 18.50
C VAL A 602 16.14 -25.07 18.55
N CYS A 603 17.15 -24.20 18.52
CA CYS A 603 18.55 -24.58 18.38
C CYS A 603 19.28 -24.66 19.74
N GLY A 604 18.63 -24.25 20.84
CA GLY A 604 19.21 -24.13 22.18
C GLY A 604 19.76 -22.74 22.47
N GLU A 605 19.95 -22.39 23.75
CA GLU A 605 20.40 -21.06 24.20
C GLU A 605 21.86 -20.73 23.81
N ASP A 606 22.70 -21.75 23.57
CA ASP A 606 24.10 -21.54 23.22
C ASP A 606 24.26 -21.23 21.72
N LYS A 607 24.25 -19.94 21.39
CA LYS A 607 24.46 -19.42 20.02
C LYS A 607 25.68 -20.02 19.31
N SER A 608 26.74 -20.37 20.04
CA SER A 608 27.95 -20.95 19.41
C SER A 608 27.70 -22.31 18.75
N THR A 609 26.56 -22.92 19.04
CA THR A 609 26.15 -24.23 18.52
C THR A 609 25.19 -24.14 17.32
N TRP A 610 24.76 -22.95 16.91
CA TRP A 610 23.75 -22.79 15.86
C TRP A 610 24.29 -22.99 14.44
N GLY A 611 25.62 -22.99 14.29
CA GLY A 611 26.28 -22.92 12.98
C GLY A 611 26.30 -21.48 12.45
N ASN A 612 26.85 -21.31 11.25
CA ASN A 612 27.03 -20.01 10.62
C ASN A 612 26.24 -19.87 9.30
N ARG A 613 25.28 -20.77 9.03
CA ARG A 613 24.45 -20.71 7.82
C ARG A 613 22.99 -20.60 8.19
N ILE A 614 22.30 -19.67 7.53
CA ILE A 614 20.84 -19.52 7.60
C ILE A 614 20.28 -19.73 6.20
N GLN A 615 19.24 -20.54 6.11
CA GLN A 615 18.47 -20.74 4.88
C GLN A 615 17.04 -20.26 5.06
N PHE A 616 16.37 -19.98 3.96
CA PHE A 616 14.98 -19.58 3.91
C PHE A 616 14.18 -20.67 3.19
N GLU A 617 12.91 -20.81 3.57
CA GLU A 617 12.01 -21.80 2.99
C GLU A 617 10.55 -21.31 3.16
N ALA A 618 9.68 -21.70 2.23
CA ALA A 618 8.23 -21.54 2.31
C ALA A 618 7.54 -22.75 1.67
N SER A 619 6.23 -22.92 1.90
CA SER A 619 5.48 -24.03 1.29
C SER A 619 5.20 -23.84 -0.21
N GLY A 620 5.16 -22.58 -0.67
CA GLY A 620 5.03 -22.18 -2.08
C GLY A 620 6.33 -21.61 -2.65
N ASN A 621 6.32 -21.13 -3.89
CA ASN A 621 7.51 -20.46 -4.43
C ASN A 621 7.79 -19.18 -3.65
N TRP A 622 9.06 -18.87 -3.46
CA TRP A 622 9.48 -17.77 -2.61
C TRP A 622 10.74 -17.07 -3.14
N GLU A 623 10.87 -15.78 -2.80
CA GLU A 623 12.02 -14.94 -3.09
C GLU A 623 12.29 -14.06 -1.87
N VAL A 624 13.50 -14.12 -1.31
CA VAL A 624 13.98 -13.18 -0.29
C VAL A 624 14.78 -12.09 -1.00
N THR A 625 14.32 -10.85 -0.88
CA THR A 625 14.97 -9.69 -1.52
C THR A 625 15.99 -9.02 -0.62
N SER A 626 15.83 -9.15 0.70
CA SER A 626 16.80 -8.69 1.69
C SER A 626 16.51 -9.34 3.04
N ALA A 627 17.54 -9.60 3.83
CA ALA A 627 17.40 -9.99 5.23
C ALA A 627 18.48 -9.30 6.07
N ALA A 628 18.11 -8.82 7.24
CA ALA A 628 19.04 -8.16 8.15
C ALA A 628 18.75 -8.55 9.61
N ILE A 629 19.80 -8.61 10.41
CA ILE A 629 19.68 -8.64 11.86
C ILE A 629 19.54 -7.20 12.34
N CYS A 630 18.49 -6.96 13.11
CA CYS A 630 18.14 -5.64 13.57
C CYS A 630 17.97 -5.62 15.07
N ASN A 631 18.27 -4.46 15.65
CA ASN A 631 17.79 -4.14 16.99
C ASN A 631 16.31 -3.76 16.91
N VAL A 632 15.58 -4.05 17.98
CA VAL A 632 14.16 -3.77 18.10
C VAL A 632 13.87 -2.75 19.18
N LYS A 633 12.68 -2.19 19.08
CA LYS A 633 12.01 -1.43 20.13
C LYS A 633 11.21 -2.32 21.08
#